data_AF-A0A1Q5UP39-F1
#
_entry.id   AF-A0A1Q5UP39-F1
#
_cell.length_a   1.000
_cell.length_b   1.000
_cell.length_c   1.000
_cell.angle_alpha   90.00
_cell.angle_beta   90.00
_cell.angle_gamma   90.00
#
_symmetry.space_group_name_H-M   'P 1'
#
loop_
_entity.id
_entity.type
_entity.pdbx_description
1 polymer ?
#
loop_
_entity_poly.entity_id
_entity_poly.type
_entity_poly.pdbx_seq_one_letter_code
_entity_poly.pdbx_strand_id
1 'polypeptide(L)'
;MNNFRKLAHEQPFGPNGRARLGFAIDTMFVQPKVLKDAFNEAREHGVHLITSHITRVSMMDNMPSAVAILNDNGLLGPDVLLSHGNNITREELQWIETAGVHLSSTPLSEVQMGHGYPICLEPDFLPLSSIGTDSNSICTSSIPAQASTALQTTRARQMAENMKNGTWDGTIGPKAEDAFNLGTILGARAISLGDEIGSLTVGKKADIVIFQGQTPTMTPASDVDPIAAIILHSSVRDVRTVIVDGVIRKENGYLCKIDIPADITENARNSSSGQKLFEWKDVAKLLRDSRLRLEAVKTTICDEDSARNGLIRSFLEAMMHANRTT
;
A
#
# COMPACT_ATOMS: atom_id res chain seq x y z
N MET A 1 0.12 23.33 4.58
CA MET A 1 -0.97 22.62 5.27
C MET A 1 -2.38 23.24 5.14
N ASN A 2 -2.58 24.47 4.66
CA ASN A 2 -3.94 25.06 4.55
C ASN A 2 -4.97 24.18 3.81
N ASN A 3 -4.59 23.54 2.71
CA ASN A 3 -5.47 22.62 1.98
C ASN A 3 -5.83 21.38 2.81
N PHE A 4 -4.87 20.87 3.59
CA PHE A 4 -5.10 19.73 4.49
C PHE A 4 -6.13 20.09 5.56
N ARG A 5 -5.99 21.26 6.21
CA ARG A 5 -6.98 21.74 7.19
C ARG A 5 -8.37 21.87 6.59
N LYS A 6 -8.46 22.46 5.39
CA LYS A 6 -9.72 22.62 4.68
C LYS A 6 -10.39 21.26 4.44
N LEU A 7 -9.65 20.30 3.90
CA LEU A 7 -10.15 18.94 3.69
C LEU A 7 -10.53 18.27 5.01
N ALA A 8 -9.72 18.40 6.05
CA ALA A 8 -10.02 17.83 7.35
C ALA A 8 -11.37 18.30 7.92
N HIS A 9 -11.73 19.57 7.73
CA HIS A 9 -13.03 20.12 8.13
C HIS A 9 -14.22 19.62 7.29
N GLU A 10 -13.97 19.06 6.10
CA GLU A 10 -14.99 18.54 5.20
C GLU A 10 -15.28 17.04 5.40
N GLN A 11 -14.57 16.37 6.33
CA GLN A 11 -14.82 14.98 6.69
C GLN A 11 -16.21 14.80 7.35
N PRO A 12 -16.86 13.62 7.19
CA PRO A 12 -16.41 12.41 6.48
C PRO A 12 -16.66 12.47 4.97
N PHE A 13 -15.86 11.72 4.19
CA PHE A 13 -15.97 11.72 2.73
C PHE A 13 -16.68 10.47 2.17
N GLY A 14 -17.51 10.71 1.16
CA GLY A 14 -18.24 9.67 0.43
C GLY A 14 -19.37 9.01 1.25
N PRO A 15 -20.20 8.18 0.61
CA PRO A 15 -21.30 7.50 1.28
C PRO A 15 -20.80 6.65 2.45
N ASN A 16 -21.43 6.79 3.61
CA ASN A 16 -21.09 6.06 4.85
C ASN A 16 -19.63 6.22 5.32
N GLY A 17 -18.99 7.36 5.03
CA GLY A 17 -17.60 7.64 5.45
C GLY A 17 -16.56 6.74 4.79
N ARG A 18 -16.84 6.28 3.57
CA ARG A 18 -15.99 5.33 2.81
C ARG A 18 -14.60 5.87 2.50
N ALA A 19 -14.44 7.19 2.38
CA ALA A 19 -13.16 7.82 2.16
C ALA A 19 -12.71 8.54 3.44
N ARG A 20 -11.44 8.35 3.77
CA ARG A 20 -10.79 8.90 4.98
C ARG A 20 -9.55 9.68 4.57
N LEU A 21 -9.24 10.73 5.31
CA LEU A 21 -8.07 11.57 5.04
C LEU A 21 -6.81 10.93 5.61
N GLY A 22 -5.83 10.64 4.75
CA GLY A 22 -4.48 10.24 5.15
C GLY A 22 -3.46 11.36 4.95
N PHE A 23 -2.30 11.24 5.57
CA PHE A 23 -1.16 12.14 5.40
C PHE A 23 0.08 11.35 5.02
N ALA A 24 0.68 11.63 3.86
CA ALA A 24 1.89 10.94 3.40
C ALA A 24 3.08 11.89 3.42
N ILE A 25 4.18 11.46 4.04
CA ILE A 25 5.42 12.23 4.09
C ILE A 25 6.62 11.28 4.18
N ASP A 26 7.63 11.50 3.35
CA ASP A 26 8.92 10.82 3.53
C ASP A 26 9.76 11.57 4.54
N THR A 27 10.34 10.83 5.47
CA THR A 27 11.01 11.38 6.66
C THR A 27 12.46 11.76 6.39
N MET A 28 13.09 11.04 5.47
CA MET A 28 14.47 11.28 5.06
C MET A 28 14.57 12.69 4.45
N PHE A 29 15.60 13.43 4.85
CA PHE A 29 15.89 14.81 4.40
C PHE A 29 14.94 15.91 4.89
N VAL A 30 13.94 15.61 5.73
CA VAL A 30 13.08 16.63 6.33
C VAL A 30 13.66 17.08 7.66
N GLN A 31 13.76 18.40 7.87
CA GLN A 31 14.24 18.94 9.14
C GLN A 31 13.32 18.49 10.31
N PRO A 32 13.87 18.09 11.47
CA PRO A 32 13.09 17.54 12.58
C PRO A 32 11.91 18.42 13.02
N LYS A 33 12.10 19.75 13.04
CA LYS A 33 11.02 20.70 13.38
C LYS A 33 9.87 20.63 12.37
N VAL A 34 10.19 20.64 11.07
CA VAL A 34 9.17 20.58 10.00
C VAL A 34 8.42 19.25 10.05
N LEU A 35 9.14 18.16 10.29
CA LEU A 35 8.56 16.83 10.42
C LEU A 35 7.58 16.75 11.60
N LYS A 36 8.01 17.23 12.79
CA LYS A 36 7.17 17.28 13.99
C LYS A 36 5.93 18.16 13.80
N ASP A 37 6.11 19.36 13.27
CA ASP A 37 4.99 20.29 13.02
C ASP A 37 3.96 19.66 12.07
N ALA A 38 4.42 18.98 11.01
CA ALA A 38 3.55 18.31 10.04
C ALA A 38 2.76 17.14 10.66
N PHE A 39 3.42 16.29 11.44
CA PHE A 39 2.76 15.16 12.14
C PHE A 39 1.75 15.66 13.17
N ASN A 40 2.13 16.62 14.00
CA ASN A 40 1.24 17.19 15.02
C ASN A 40 0.02 17.83 14.37
N GLU A 41 0.23 18.61 13.32
CA GLU A 41 -0.88 19.24 12.61
C GLU A 41 -1.81 18.22 11.95
N ALA A 42 -1.27 17.15 11.35
CA ALA A 42 -2.08 16.08 10.78
C ALA A 42 -2.94 15.40 11.87
N ARG A 43 -2.36 15.10 13.03
CA ARG A 43 -3.04 14.51 14.19
C ARG A 43 -4.11 15.43 14.78
N GLU A 44 -3.79 16.71 14.99
CA GLU A 44 -4.72 17.72 15.49
C GLU A 44 -5.97 17.87 14.62
N HIS A 45 -5.82 17.64 13.32
CA HIS A 45 -6.91 17.72 12.34
C HIS A 45 -7.55 16.37 12.00
N GLY A 46 -7.33 15.33 12.81
CA GLY A 46 -8.05 14.06 12.68
C GLY A 46 -7.66 13.27 11.43
N VAL A 47 -6.35 13.21 11.12
CA VAL A 47 -5.83 12.26 10.14
C VAL A 47 -6.18 10.83 10.55
N HIS A 48 -6.56 10.00 9.59
CA HIS A 48 -6.82 8.58 9.82
C HIS A 48 -5.53 7.76 9.86
N LEU A 49 -4.61 8.05 8.94
CA LEU A 49 -3.35 7.33 8.79
C LEU A 49 -2.24 8.25 8.29
N ILE A 50 -1.05 8.11 8.87
CA ILE A 50 0.18 8.74 8.42
C ILE A 50 1.06 7.67 7.77
N THR A 51 1.52 7.90 6.55
CA THR A 51 2.33 6.92 5.81
C THR A 51 3.70 7.46 5.42
N SER A 52 4.72 6.62 5.48
CA SER A 52 6.08 6.95 5.06
C SER A 52 6.77 5.76 4.41
N HIS A 53 7.65 5.99 3.44
CA HIS A 53 8.47 4.92 2.87
C HIS A 53 9.71 4.69 3.75
N ILE A 54 10.00 3.42 4.04
CA ILE A 54 11.14 3.05 4.89
C ILE A 54 12.08 2.03 4.22
N THR A 55 12.33 2.22 2.93
CA THR A 55 13.22 1.34 2.17
C THR A 55 14.66 1.52 2.61
N ARG A 56 15.30 0.45 3.09
CA ARG A 56 16.74 0.41 3.35
C ARG A 56 17.42 -0.51 2.33
N VAL A 57 18.10 0.10 1.37
CA VAL A 57 18.93 -0.59 0.36
C VAL A 57 20.41 -0.35 0.62
N SER A 58 21.29 -1.18 0.07
CA SER A 58 22.74 -1.07 0.32
C SER A 58 23.33 0.31 -0.05
N MET A 59 22.78 0.97 -1.07
CA MET A 59 23.16 2.35 -1.42
C MET A 59 22.85 3.37 -0.30
N MET A 60 21.95 3.03 0.61
CA MET A 60 21.45 3.86 1.70
C MET A 60 21.92 3.37 3.08
N ASP A 61 22.88 2.44 3.16
CA ASP A 61 23.31 1.85 4.45
C ASP A 61 23.86 2.90 5.43
N ASN A 62 24.46 3.98 4.92
CA ASN A 62 24.99 5.11 5.70
C ASN A 62 23.95 6.20 5.96
N MET A 63 22.71 6.03 5.49
CA MET A 63 21.64 6.99 5.70
C MET A 63 20.95 6.72 7.04
N PRO A 64 20.49 7.77 7.75
CA PRO A 64 19.69 7.58 8.94
C PRO A 64 18.43 6.78 8.61
N SER A 65 18.10 5.81 9.46
CA SER A 65 16.88 5.05 9.31
C SER A 65 15.65 5.95 9.51
N ALA A 66 14.68 5.81 8.61
CA ALA A 66 13.39 6.48 8.75
C ALA A 66 12.66 6.08 10.04
N VAL A 67 12.80 4.82 10.49
CA VAL A 67 12.21 4.36 11.76
C VAL A 67 12.90 5.04 12.93
N ALA A 68 14.24 5.11 12.93
CA ALA A 68 15.01 5.82 13.95
C ALA A 68 14.67 7.32 13.99
N ILE A 69 14.58 7.98 12.83
CA ILE A 69 14.18 9.39 12.74
C ILE A 69 12.81 9.60 13.40
N LEU A 70 11.83 8.75 13.13
CA LEU A 70 10.50 8.85 13.73
C LEU A 70 10.54 8.59 15.24
N ASN A 71 11.29 7.58 15.68
CA ASN A 71 11.46 7.23 17.08
C ASN A 71 12.10 8.38 17.89
N ASP A 72 13.24 8.90 17.43
CA ASP A 72 14.00 9.99 18.08
C ASP A 72 13.17 11.28 18.19
N ASN A 73 12.17 11.43 17.32
CA ASN A 73 11.28 12.57 17.30
C ASN A 73 9.94 12.32 18.01
N GLY A 74 9.71 11.13 18.57
CA GLY A 74 8.45 10.78 19.26
C GLY A 74 7.25 10.73 18.32
N LEU A 75 7.46 10.32 17.07
CA LEU A 75 6.45 10.36 16.00
C LEU A 75 5.86 9.00 15.64
N LEU A 76 6.44 7.90 16.14
CA LEU A 76 5.83 6.57 16.02
C LEU A 76 4.51 6.52 16.80
N GLY A 77 3.52 5.81 16.25
CA GLY A 77 2.20 5.67 16.87
C GLY A 77 1.28 4.73 16.08
N PRO A 78 0.11 4.38 16.64
CA PRO A 78 -0.85 3.47 15.99
C PRO A 78 -1.51 4.07 14.74
N ASP A 79 -1.34 5.36 14.51
CA ASP A 79 -1.76 6.08 13.31
C ASP A 79 -0.72 6.00 12.18
N VAL A 80 0.38 5.26 12.34
CA VAL A 80 1.47 5.19 11.36
C VAL A 80 1.50 3.84 10.64
N LEU A 81 1.55 3.88 9.31
CA LEU A 81 1.80 2.73 8.44
C LEU A 81 3.06 2.95 7.61
N LEU A 82 4.06 2.10 7.78
CA LEU A 82 5.34 2.23 7.08
C LEU A 82 5.40 1.28 5.89
N SER A 83 5.65 1.83 4.70
CA SER A 83 5.75 1.06 3.46
C SER A 83 7.10 0.35 3.36
N HIS A 84 7.07 -0.87 2.83
CA HIS A 84 8.19 -1.78 2.65
C HIS A 84 8.65 -2.48 3.94
N GLY A 85 9.58 -1.86 4.67
CA GLY A 85 10.18 -2.40 5.88
C GLY A 85 11.36 -3.36 5.66
N ASN A 86 11.89 -3.48 4.43
CA ASN A 86 13.07 -4.30 4.17
C ASN A 86 14.26 -3.83 5.02
N ASN A 87 15.00 -4.78 5.58
CA ASN A 87 16.20 -4.54 6.38
C ASN A 87 15.98 -3.68 7.64
N ILE A 88 14.76 -3.67 8.19
CA ILE A 88 14.51 -3.24 9.58
C ILE A 88 15.36 -4.11 10.52
N THR A 89 16.01 -3.46 11.48
CA THR A 89 16.76 -4.11 12.56
C THR A 89 15.83 -4.60 13.67
N ARG A 90 16.31 -5.51 14.52
CA ARG A 90 15.55 -5.99 15.68
C ARG A 90 15.16 -4.89 16.66
N GLU A 91 16.02 -3.89 16.83
CA GLU A 91 15.77 -2.75 17.70
C GLU A 91 14.64 -1.86 17.15
N GLU A 92 14.66 -1.59 15.85
CA GLU A 92 13.59 -0.85 15.16
C GLU A 92 12.25 -1.60 15.21
N LEU A 93 12.26 -2.93 15.07
CA LEU A 93 11.07 -3.74 15.23
C LEU A 93 10.47 -3.58 16.64
N GLN A 94 11.30 -3.56 17.69
CA GLN A 94 10.82 -3.34 19.06
C GLN A 94 10.18 -1.96 19.23
N TRP A 95 10.72 -0.92 18.58
CA TRP A 95 10.11 0.41 18.59
C TRP A 95 8.76 0.43 17.87
N ILE A 96 8.68 -0.23 16.70
CA ILE A 96 7.45 -0.40 15.92
C ILE A 96 6.37 -1.10 16.75
N GLU A 97 6.71 -2.24 17.36
CA GLU A 97 5.82 -2.99 18.25
C GLU A 97 5.33 -2.15 19.43
N THR A 98 6.26 -1.51 20.14
CA THR A 98 5.97 -0.72 21.34
C THR A 98 5.05 0.46 21.03
N ALA A 99 5.23 1.10 19.88
CA ALA A 99 4.43 2.23 19.45
C ALA A 99 3.11 1.84 18.76
N GLY A 100 2.88 0.56 18.49
CA GLY A 100 1.71 0.06 17.77
C GLY A 100 1.70 0.40 16.28
N VAL A 101 2.87 0.62 15.69
CA VAL A 101 3.03 0.95 14.27
C VAL A 101 2.83 -0.29 13.41
N HIS A 102 2.25 -0.12 12.22
CA HIS A 102 2.07 -1.19 11.26
C HIS A 102 3.01 -1.07 10.06
N LEU A 103 3.25 -2.20 9.40
CA LEU A 103 4.08 -2.30 8.19
C LEU A 103 3.23 -2.70 6.99
N SER A 104 3.50 -2.16 5.81
CA SER A 104 2.90 -2.61 4.56
C SER A 104 3.99 -2.98 3.56
N SER A 105 4.32 -4.27 3.47
CA SER A 105 5.26 -4.75 2.45
C SER A 105 4.64 -4.67 1.06
N THR A 106 5.47 -4.48 0.04
CA THR A 106 5.08 -4.43 -1.38
C THR A 106 5.90 -5.42 -2.19
N PRO A 107 5.60 -6.73 -2.05
CA PRO A 107 6.53 -7.81 -2.41
C PRO A 107 7.11 -7.78 -3.82
N LEU A 108 6.28 -7.50 -4.83
CA LEU A 108 6.75 -7.45 -6.22
C LEU A 108 7.71 -6.27 -6.44
N SER A 109 7.39 -5.08 -5.92
CA SER A 109 8.26 -3.92 -6.15
C SER A 109 9.55 -4.05 -5.37
N GLU A 110 9.49 -4.60 -4.16
CA GLU A 110 10.69 -4.82 -3.34
C GLU A 110 11.71 -5.73 -4.04
N VAL A 111 11.24 -6.84 -4.60
CA VAL A 111 12.12 -7.77 -5.32
C VAL A 111 12.53 -7.20 -6.68
N GLN A 112 11.60 -6.59 -7.43
CA GLN A 112 11.86 -6.07 -8.78
C GLN A 112 12.82 -4.87 -8.79
N MET A 113 12.74 -4.01 -7.77
CA MET A 113 13.57 -2.80 -7.65
C MET A 113 14.86 -3.05 -6.86
N GLY A 114 15.09 -4.29 -6.39
CA GLY A 114 16.29 -4.63 -5.61
C GLY A 114 16.29 -4.03 -4.21
N HIS A 115 15.11 -3.82 -3.61
CA HIS A 115 14.99 -3.34 -2.23
C HIS A 115 15.30 -4.41 -1.18
N GLY A 116 15.14 -5.69 -1.54
CA GLY A 116 15.41 -6.82 -0.67
C GLY A 116 14.27 -7.83 -0.65
N TYR A 117 14.31 -8.73 0.34
CA TYR A 117 13.24 -9.70 0.55
C TYR A 117 12.10 -9.11 1.39
N PRO A 118 10.83 -9.38 1.05
CA PRO A 118 9.69 -9.00 1.86
C PRO A 118 9.74 -9.67 3.23
N ILE A 119 9.50 -8.88 4.28
CA ILE A 119 9.56 -9.33 5.68
C ILE A 119 8.20 -9.74 6.24
N CYS A 120 7.10 -9.39 5.57
CA CYS A 120 5.73 -9.52 6.08
C CYS A 120 5.27 -10.93 6.50
N LEU A 121 5.97 -12.00 6.09
CA LEU A 121 5.66 -13.37 6.49
C LEU A 121 6.70 -13.99 7.44
N GLU A 122 7.70 -13.21 7.86
CA GLU A 122 8.59 -13.63 8.93
C GLU A 122 7.82 -13.63 10.26
N PRO A 123 8.01 -14.64 11.14
CA PRO A 123 7.16 -14.82 12.33
C PRO A 123 7.03 -13.58 13.23
N ASP A 124 8.13 -12.86 13.44
CA ASP A 124 8.16 -11.67 14.30
C ASP A 124 7.46 -10.45 13.65
N PHE A 125 7.32 -10.45 12.32
CA PHE A 125 6.76 -9.32 11.57
C PHE A 125 5.30 -9.53 11.16
N LEU A 126 4.88 -10.78 10.98
CA LEU A 126 3.54 -11.14 10.51
C LEU A 126 2.40 -10.47 11.30
N PRO A 127 2.42 -10.39 12.65
CA PRO A 127 1.33 -9.76 13.42
C PRO A 127 1.12 -8.26 13.15
N LEU A 128 2.16 -7.57 12.67
CA LEU A 128 2.17 -6.12 12.44
C LEU A 128 2.04 -5.75 10.97
N SER A 129 2.11 -6.73 10.08
CA SER A 129 2.28 -6.51 8.65
C SER A 129 0.97 -6.59 7.86
N SER A 130 0.94 -5.88 6.74
CA SER A 130 -0.02 -6.00 5.65
C SER A 130 0.71 -6.07 4.31
N ILE A 131 -0.04 -6.23 3.22
CA ILE A 131 0.48 -6.18 1.86
C ILE A 131 -0.16 -5.04 1.06
N GLY A 132 0.66 -4.33 0.29
CA GLY A 132 0.26 -3.35 -0.71
C GLY A 132 0.77 -3.70 -2.11
N THR A 133 0.23 -3.05 -3.15
CA THR A 133 0.64 -3.26 -4.54
C THR A 133 1.74 -2.31 -5.02
N ASP A 134 2.04 -1.26 -4.26
CA ASP A 134 2.88 -0.14 -4.68
C ASP A 134 2.34 0.53 -5.96
N SER A 135 3.23 1.06 -6.80
CA SER A 135 2.90 1.74 -8.04
C SER A 135 2.59 0.79 -9.20
N ASN A 136 1.47 1.08 -9.88
CA ASN A 136 1.06 0.43 -11.13
C ASN A 136 2.01 0.67 -12.31
N SER A 137 2.97 1.58 -12.18
CA SER A 137 4.04 1.78 -13.18
C SER A 137 5.17 0.76 -13.06
N ILE A 138 5.24 0.03 -11.93
CA ILE A 138 6.30 -0.92 -11.62
C ILE A 138 5.73 -2.34 -11.62
N CYS A 139 4.61 -2.54 -10.91
CA CYS A 139 4.04 -3.85 -10.63
C CYS A 139 2.55 -3.94 -10.98
N THR A 140 2.01 -5.16 -10.96
CA THR A 140 0.57 -5.41 -11.10
C THR A 140 -0.20 -5.01 -9.84
N SER A 141 -1.42 -4.49 -10.01
CA SER A 141 -2.35 -4.11 -8.93
C SER A 141 -3.07 -5.29 -8.28
N SER A 142 -2.47 -6.50 -8.30
CA SER A 142 -3.09 -7.73 -7.82
C SER A 142 -2.58 -8.12 -6.43
N ILE A 143 -3.42 -7.99 -5.40
CA ILE A 143 -3.09 -8.43 -4.04
C ILE A 143 -2.74 -9.93 -3.96
N PRO A 144 -3.47 -10.86 -4.61
CA PRO A 144 -3.05 -12.27 -4.65
C PRO A 144 -1.66 -12.47 -5.26
N ALA A 145 -1.29 -11.70 -6.29
CA ALA A 145 0.05 -11.78 -6.88
C ALA A 145 1.12 -11.32 -5.89
N GLN A 146 0.89 -10.20 -5.20
CA GLN A 146 1.78 -9.71 -4.14
C GLN A 146 1.94 -10.74 -3.01
N ALA A 147 0.82 -11.30 -2.53
CA ALA A 147 0.81 -12.33 -1.48
C ALA A 147 1.53 -13.62 -1.90
N SER A 148 1.35 -14.06 -3.15
CA SER A 148 2.08 -15.19 -3.73
C SER A 148 3.58 -14.90 -3.80
N THR A 149 3.97 -13.70 -4.22
CA THR A 149 5.38 -13.29 -4.26
C THR A 149 6.00 -13.28 -2.87
N ALA A 150 5.33 -12.71 -1.86
CA ALA A 150 5.80 -12.79 -0.48
C ALA A 150 5.99 -14.25 -0.06
N LEU A 151 4.97 -15.09 -0.26
CA LEU A 151 4.98 -16.49 0.15
C LEU A 151 6.14 -17.27 -0.49
N GLN A 152 6.33 -17.15 -1.81
CA GLN A 152 7.36 -17.89 -2.52
C GLN A 152 8.77 -17.36 -2.22
N THR A 153 8.93 -16.05 -2.04
CA THR A 153 10.24 -15.46 -1.73
C THR A 153 10.68 -15.76 -0.30
N THR A 154 9.77 -15.71 0.68
CA THR A 154 10.04 -16.15 2.05
C THR A 154 10.39 -17.65 2.09
N ARG A 155 9.62 -18.51 1.40
CA ARG A 155 9.92 -19.94 1.27
C ARG A 155 11.30 -20.19 0.66
N ALA A 156 11.62 -19.52 -0.43
CA ALA A 156 12.90 -19.68 -1.12
C ALA A 156 14.07 -19.25 -0.22
N ARG A 157 13.92 -18.15 0.52
CA ARG A 157 14.91 -17.67 1.48
C ARG A 157 15.12 -18.67 2.62
N GLN A 158 14.04 -19.10 3.28
CA GLN A 158 14.11 -20.08 4.37
C GLN A 158 14.70 -21.41 3.90
N MET A 159 14.33 -21.87 2.69
CA MET A 159 14.93 -23.04 2.06
C MET A 159 16.44 -22.87 1.88
N ALA A 160 16.90 -21.75 1.32
CA ALA A 160 18.32 -21.49 1.11
C ALA A 160 19.09 -21.44 2.44
N GLU A 161 18.55 -20.79 3.47
CA GLU A 161 19.14 -20.74 4.81
C GLU A 161 19.22 -22.13 5.45
N ASN A 162 18.13 -22.91 5.38
CA ASN A 162 18.08 -24.27 5.92
C ASN A 162 19.03 -25.24 5.19
N MET A 163 19.11 -25.15 3.86
CA MET A 163 20.04 -25.96 3.06
C MET A 163 21.49 -25.62 3.39
N LYS A 164 21.82 -24.34 3.53
CA LYS A 164 23.16 -23.88 3.90
C LYS A 164 23.57 -24.38 5.29
N ASN A 165 22.64 -24.41 6.24
CA ASN A 165 22.91 -24.78 7.63
C ASN A 165 22.71 -26.29 7.90
N GLY A 166 22.20 -27.06 6.93
CA GLY A 166 21.88 -28.48 7.12
C GLY A 166 20.70 -28.72 8.06
N THR A 167 19.77 -27.76 8.17
CA THR A 167 18.66 -27.76 9.13
C THR A 167 17.29 -28.00 8.48
N TRP A 168 17.25 -28.41 7.19
CA TRP A 168 15.97 -28.70 6.52
C TRP A 168 15.33 -29.96 7.10
N ASP A 169 14.19 -29.80 7.75
CA ASP A 169 13.42 -30.87 8.41
C ASP A 169 12.20 -31.35 7.59
N GLY A 170 12.02 -30.83 6.37
CA GLY A 170 10.87 -31.13 5.51
C GLY A 170 9.66 -30.20 5.71
N THR A 171 9.71 -29.27 6.67
CA THR A 171 8.64 -28.31 6.87
C THR A 171 8.69 -27.17 5.85
N ILE A 172 7.52 -26.79 5.34
CA ILE A 172 7.36 -25.67 4.40
C ILE A 172 6.51 -24.60 5.08
N GLY A 173 7.18 -23.63 5.68
CA GLY A 173 6.55 -22.38 6.13
C GLY A 173 6.81 -21.26 5.12
N PRO A 174 6.18 -20.08 5.25
CA PRO A 174 4.85 -19.80 5.81
C PRO A 174 3.72 -20.48 5.00
N LYS A 175 2.46 -20.40 5.48
CA LYS A 175 1.28 -20.99 4.81
C LYS A 175 0.61 -20.00 3.85
N ALA A 176 -0.22 -20.52 2.94
CA ALA A 176 -1.04 -19.68 2.08
C ALA A 176 -2.04 -18.83 2.87
N GLU A 177 -2.53 -19.34 4.01
CA GLU A 177 -3.40 -18.62 4.93
C GLU A 177 -2.73 -17.38 5.53
N ASP A 178 -1.46 -17.46 5.90
CA ASP A 178 -0.70 -16.30 6.41
C ASP A 178 -0.67 -15.18 5.34
N ALA A 179 -0.38 -15.55 4.09
CA ALA A 179 -0.36 -14.62 2.96
C ALA A 179 -1.75 -14.06 2.62
N PHE A 180 -2.81 -14.87 2.76
CA PHE A 180 -4.20 -14.42 2.59
C PHE A 180 -4.62 -13.41 3.67
N ASN A 181 -4.20 -13.65 4.92
CA ASN A 181 -4.51 -12.78 6.05
C ASN A 181 -3.84 -11.40 5.91
N LEU A 182 -2.62 -11.32 5.35
CA LEU A 182 -1.93 -10.05 5.02
C LEU A 182 -2.75 -9.14 4.09
N GLY A 183 -3.48 -9.73 3.13
CA GLY A 183 -4.34 -9.00 2.18
C GLY A 183 -5.77 -8.78 2.66
N THR A 184 -6.15 -9.26 3.85
CA THR A 184 -7.51 -9.20 4.38
C THR A 184 -7.55 -8.64 5.80
N ILE A 185 -7.60 -9.50 6.83
CA ILE A 185 -7.79 -9.05 8.21
C ILE A 185 -6.58 -8.31 8.78
N LEU A 186 -5.35 -8.72 8.43
CA LEU A 186 -4.15 -8.00 8.86
C LEU A 186 -4.02 -6.66 8.14
N GLY A 187 -4.38 -6.61 6.85
CA GLY A 187 -4.52 -5.35 6.11
C GLY A 187 -5.52 -4.39 6.75
N ALA A 188 -6.69 -4.89 7.15
CA ALA A 188 -7.70 -4.09 7.85
C ALA A 188 -7.19 -3.57 9.20
N ARG A 189 -6.50 -4.40 9.99
CA ARG A 189 -5.88 -3.99 11.26
C ARG A 189 -4.79 -2.95 11.06
N ALA A 190 -3.96 -3.11 10.03
CA ALA A 190 -2.87 -2.19 9.72
C ALA A 190 -3.32 -0.76 9.44
N ILE A 191 -4.58 -0.59 9.02
CA ILE A 191 -5.21 0.73 8.81
C ILE A 191 -6.25 1.06 9.88
N SER A 192 -6.24 0.39 11.04
CA SER A 192 -7.18 0.61 12.15
C SER A 192 -8.66 0.41 11.79
N LEU A 193 -8.98 -0.46 10.84
CA LEU A 193 -10.34 -0.82 10.41
C LEU A 193 -10.66 -2.29 10.67
N GLY A 194 -9.88 -2.97 11.51
CA GLY A 194 -10.04 -4.38 11.84
C GLY A 194 -11.40 -4.74 12.43
N ASP A 195 -12.13 -3.77 13.00
CA ASP A 195 -13.48 -3.97 13.53
C ASP A 195 -14.59 -3.68 12.50
N GLU A 196 -14.27 -3.01 11.40
CA GLU A 196 -15.23 -2.63 10.36
C GLU A 196 -15.17 -3.53 9.12
N ILE A 197 -13.99 -4.01 8.74
CA ILE A 197 -13.73 -4.76 7.49
C ILE A 197 -12.74 -5.92 7.71
N GLY A 198 -12.32 -6.59 6.62
CA GLY A 198 -11.25 -7.59 6.62
C GLY A 198 -11.68 -9.00 7.03
N SER A 199 -12.92 -9.21 7.50
CA SER A 199 -13.48 -10.54 7.75
C SER A 199 -14.99 -10.57 7.51
N LEU A 200 -15.52 -11.75 7.17
CA LEU A 200 -16.97 -11.99 7.10
C LEU A 200 -17.50 -12.25 8.50
N THR A 201 -17.93 -11.18 9.19
CA THR A 201 -18.43 -11.23 10.56
C THR A 201 -19.65 -10.32 10.67
N VAL A 202 -20.71 -10.79 11.35
CA VAL A 202 -21.93 -9.98 11.56
C VAL A 202 -21.56 -8.65 12.22
N GLY A 203 -22.05 -7.54 11.66
CA GLY A 203 -21.74 -6.18 12.10
C GLY A 203 -20.69 -5.45 11.26
N LYS A 204 -19.85 -6.19 10.50
CA LYS A 204 -18.88 -5.60 9.58
C LYS A 204 -19.51 -5.18 8.25
N LYS A 205 -18.84 -4.29 7.51
CA LYS A 205 -19.25 -3.88 6.17
C LYS A 205 -19.21 -5.06 5.20
N ALA A 206 -20.13 -5.06 4.24
CA ALA A 206 -20.18 -6.05 3.17
C ALA A 206 -19.16 -5.71 2.07
N ASP A 207 -17.88 -5.88 2.40
CA ASP A 207 -16.74 -5.82 1.48
C ASP A 207 -16.32 -7.24 1.11
N ILE A 208 -16.79 -7.71 -0.04
CA ILE A 208 -16.73 -9.14 -0.42
C ILE A 208 -16.18 -9.30 -1.84
N VAL A 209 -15.22 -10.20 -2.00
CA VAL A 209 -14.70 -10.63 -3.29
C VAL A 209 -15.04 -12.11 -3.47
N ILE A 210 -15.72 -12.43 -4.58
CA ILE A 210 -16.11 -13.80 -4.91
C ILE A 210 -15.29 -14.28 -6.10
N PHE A 211 -14.57 -15.39 -5.93
CA PHE A 211 -13.78 -16.04 -6.97
C PHE A 211 -14.55 -17.21 -7.61
N GLN A 212 -14.31 -17.45 -8.90
CA GLN A 212 -14.81 -18.63 -9.61
C GLN A 212 -13.84 -19.80 -9.41
N GLY A 213 -14.24 -20.83 -8.66
CA GLY A 213 -13.38 -22.01 -8.38
C GLY A 213 -13.26 -23.01 -9.54
N GLN A 214 -14.23 -23.00 -10.46
CA GLN A 214 -14.33 -24.00 -11.54
C GLN A 214 -13.65 -23.58 -12.85
N THR A 215 -12.67 -22.69 -12.79
CA THR A 215 -11.86 -22.32 -13.97
C THR A 215 -10.67 -23.27 -14.12
N PRO A 216 -10.10 -23.43 -15.32
CA PRO A 216 -8.92 -24.27 -15.53
C PRO A 216 -7.70 -23.89 -14.68
N THR A 217 -7.61 -22.63 -14.22
CA THR A 217 -6.56 -22.16 -13.32
C THR A 217 -6.84 -22.55 -11.87
N MET A 218 -8.11 -22.65 -11.46
CA MET A 218 -8.51 -22.85 -10.07
C MET A 218 -8.84 -24.31 -9.71
N THR A 219 -9.18 -25.15 -10.67
CA THR A 219 -9.50 -26.57 -10.46
C THR A 219 -8.25 -27.46 -10.62
N PRO A 220 -8.00 -28.45 -9.74
CA PRO A 220 -8.81 -28.86 -8.58
C PRO A 220 -8.40 -28.17 -7.27
N ALA A 221 -7.45 -27.22 -7.29
CA ALA A 221 -6.92 -26.60 -6.08
C ALA A 221 -8.02 -26.03 -5.18
N SER A 222 -9.05 -25.40 -5.76
CA SER A 222 -10.18 -24.84 -5.04
C SER A 222 -11.11 -25.86 -4.38
N ASP A 223 -11.11 -27.12 -4.82
CA ASP A 223 -11.87 -28.20 -4.17
C ASP A 223 -11.16 -28.74 -2.93
N VAL A 224 -9.84 -28.53 -2.84
CA VAL A 224 -8.98 -29.04 -1.76
C VAL A 224 -8.69 -27.95 -0.73
N ASP A 225 -8.24 -26.78 -1.19
CA ASP A 225 -7.89 -25.63 -0.37
C ASP A 225 -8.20 -24.33 -1.15
N PRO A 226 -9.37 -23.71 -0.92
CA PRO A 226 -9.76 -22.46 -1.57
C PRO A 226 -8.79 -21.28 -1.31
N ILE A 227 -8.13 -21.25 -0.15
CA ILE A 227 -7.19 -20.19 0.19
C ILE A 227 -5.91 -20.36 -0.64
N ALA A 228 -5.37 -21.57 -0.69
CA ALA A 228 -4.25 -21.88 -1.58
C ALA A 228 -4.60 -21.63 -3.04
N ALA A 229 -5.82 -21.97 -3.48
CA ALA A 229 -6.30 -21.66 -4.82
C ALA A 229 -6.26 -20.15 -5.12
N ILE A 230 -6.75 -19.32 -4.20
CA ILE A 230 -6.72 -17.86 -4.37
C ILE A 230 -5.27 -17.35 -4.43
N ILE A 231 -4.41 -17.77 -3.51
CA ILE A 231 -3.06 -17.20 -3.38
C ILE A 231 -2.10 -17.73 -4.46
N LEU A 232 -2.18 -19.01 -4.80
CA LEU A 232 -1.20 -19.66 -5.67
C LEU A 232 -1.65 -19.74 -7.13
N HIS A 233 -2.96 -19.70 -7.40
CA HIS A 233 -3.50 -20.07 -8.71
C HIS A 233 -4.42 -19.02 -9.35
N SER A 234 -4.99 -18.10 -8.57
CA SER A 234 -5.95 -17.14 -9.09
C SER A 234 -5.32 -16.04 -9.96
N SER A 235 -6.15 -15.51 -10.84
CA SER A 235 -5.88 -14.30 -11.60
C SER A 235 -7.04 -13.31 -11.46
N VAL A 236 -6.86 -12.09 -11.98
CA VAL A 236 -7.93 -11.07 -12.03
C VAL A 236 -9.17 -11.54 -12.80
N ARG A 237 -9.03 -12.55 -13.69
CA ARG A 237 -10.16 -13.12 -14.45
C ARG A 237 -11.04 -14.02 -13.59
N ASP A 238 -10.46 -14.63 -12.56
CA ASP A 238 -11.17 -15.55 -11.67
C ASP A 238 -12.01 -14.81 -10.63
N VAL A 239 -11.74 -13.52 -10.38
CA VAL A 239 -12.64 -12.66 -9.60
C VAL A 239 -13.95 -12.54 -10.37
N ARG A 240 -15.04 -13.09 -9.85
CA ARG A 240 -16.38 -13.06 -10.49
C ARG A 240 -17.15 -11.81 -10.12
N THR A 241 -17.29 -11.58 -8.81
CA THR A 241 -18.12 -10.51 -8.23
C THR A 241 -17.33 -9.76 -7.16
N VAL A 242 -17.52 -8.45 -7.08
CA VAL A 242 -16.95 -7.57 -6.04
C VAL A 242 -18.07 -6.73 -5.46
N ILE A 243 -18.20 -6.73 -4.14
CA ILE A 243 -19.17 -5.97 -3.36
C ILE A 243 -18.38 -5.05 -2.44
N VAL A 244 -18.71 -3.75 -2.43
CA VAL A 244 -18.06 -2.74 -1.58
C VAL A 244 -19.13 -1.96 -0.84
N ASP A 245 -19.15 -2.10 0.48
CA ASP A 245 -20.13 -1.51 1.40
C ASP A 245 -21.55 -1.87 0.94
N GLY A 246 -21.77 -3.15 0.60
CA GLY A 246 -23.04 -3.69 0.13
C GLY A 246 -23.40 -3.41 -1.33
N VAL A 247 -22.59 -2.62 -2.05
CA VAL A 247 -22.85 -2.25 -3.45
C VAL A 247 -22.02 -3.13 -4.39
N ILE A 248 -22.69 -3.81 -5.33
CA ILE A 248 -22.01 -4.59 -6.37
C ILE A 248 -21.23 -3.63 -7.30
N ARG A 249 -19.91 -3.83 -7.39
CA ARG A 249 -18.98 -3.07 -8.25
C ARG A 249 -18.47 -3.86 -9.44
N LYS A 250 -18.58 -5.19 -9.36
CA LYS A 250 -18.26 -6.12 -10.43
C LYS A 250 -19.23 -7.28 -10.35
N GLU A 251 -19.78 -7.72 -11.47
CA GLU A 251 -20.74 -8.82 -11.55
C GLU A 251 -20.46 -9.71 -12.76
N ASN A 252 -20.50 -11.02 -12.57
CA ASN A 252 -20.35 -12.02 -13.64
C ASN A 252 -19.12 -11.81 -14.55
N GLY A 253 -18.00 -11.35 -14.00
CA GLY A 253 -16.80 -11.08 -14.82
C GLY A 253 -16.62 -9.60 -15.23
N TYR A 254 -17.66 -8.77 -15.16
CA TYR A 254 -17.68 -7.42 -15.74
C TYR A 254 -17.79 -6.34 -14.66
N LEU A 255 -17.08 -5.23 -14.84
CA LEU A 255 -17.19 -4.07 -13.95
C LEU A 255 -18.53 -3.36 -14.17
N CYS A 256 -19.18 -2.95 -13.07
CA CYS A 256 -20.41 -2.18 -13.15
C CYS A 256 -20.13 -0.76 -13.65
N LYS A 257 -21.13 -0.14 -14.29
CA LYS A 257 -21.11 1.28 -14.62
C LYS A 257 -20.99 2.12 -13.35
N ILE A 258 -20.34 3.27 -13.45
CA ILE A 258 -20.16 4.19 -12.33
C ILE A 258 -20.78 5.55 -12.62
N ASP A 259 -21.30 6.19 -11.57
CA ASP A 259 -21.63 7.61 -11.61
C ASP A 259 -20.35 8.41 -11.32
N ILE A 260 -20.06 9.40 -12.15
CA ILE A 260 -18.90 10.28 -11.98
C ILE A 260 -19.44 11.69 -11.74
N PRO A 261 -19.08 12.32 -10.61
CA PRO A 261 -19.46 13.69 -10.32
C PRO A 261 -19.23 14.65 -11.49
N ALA A 262 -20.18 15.54 -11.69
CA ALA A 262 -20.20 16.46 -12.80
C ALA A 262 -18.92 17.31 -12.85
N ASP A 263 -18.43 17.81 -11.72
CA ASP A 263 -17.20 18.60 -11.59
C ASP A 263 -15.92 17.88 -12.08
N ILE A 264 -15.87 16.56 -12.01
CA ILE A 264 -14.77 15.75 -12.58
C ILE A 264 -14.89 15.68 -14.12
N THR A 265 -16.11 15.73 -14.65
CA THR A 265 -16.41 15.61 -16.09
C THR A 265 -16.60 16.95 -16.82
N GLU A 266 -17.00 18.02 -16.14
CA GLU A 266 -17.54 19.29 -16.66
C GLU A 266 -16.48 20.39 -16.88
N ASN A 267 -15.20 20.04 -16.86
CA ASN A 267 -14.26 20.77 -17.73
C ASN A 267 -14.51 20.47 -19.23
N ALA A 268 -15.42 19.54 -19.56
CA ALA A 268 -16.09 19.44 -20.86
C ALA A 268 -17.47 20.12 -20.80
N ARG A 269 -17.55 21.35 -21.33
CA ARG A 269 -18.75 22.20 -21.40
C ARG A 269 -19.93 21.44 -22.02
N ASN A 270 -20.96 21.11 -21.21
CA ASN A 270 -22.40 21.19 -21.50
C ASN A 270 -23.17 20.26 -20.56
N SER A 271 -23.83 20.89 -19.58
CA SER A 271 -24.68 20.28 -18.58
C SER A 271 -25.97 19.73 -19.19
N SER A 272 -26.24 18.45 -18.93
CA SER A 272 -27.59 17.89 -18.99
C SER A 272 -27.82 17.11 -17.70
N SER A 273 -28.91 17.45 -17.02
CA SER A 273 -29.23 17.17 -15.62
C SER A 273 -29.69 15.73 -15.35
N GLY A 274 -28.88 14.73 -15.70
CA GLY A 274 -29.14 13.33 -15.35
C GLY A 274 -27.88 12.65 -14.83
N GLN A 275 -28.03 11.71 -13.89
CA GLN A 275 -26.93 10.82 -13.48
C GLN A 275 -26.46 10.05 -14.71
N LYS A 276 -25.31 10.46 -15.24
CA LYS A 276 -24.71 9.82 -16.40
C LYS A 276 -23.86 8.66 -15.88
N LEU A 277 -24.33 7.44 -16.12
CA LEU A 277 -23.55 6.25 -15.83
C LEU A 277 -22.50 6.04 -16.93
N PHE A 278 -21.24 5.89 -16.52
CA PHE A 278 -20.09 5.66 -17.38
C PHE A 278 -19.70 4.19 -17.40
N GLU A 279 -19.39 3.68 -18.59
CA GLU A 279 -18.66 2.43 -18.74
C GLU A 279 -17.17 2.67 -18.45
N TRP A 280 -16.44 1.62 -18.07
CA TRP A 280 -15.00 1.75 -17.78
C TRP A 280 -14.16 2.12 -19.01
N LYS A 281 -14.64 1.86 -20.23
CA LYS A 281 -14.02 2.38 -21.46
C LYS A 281 -14.12 3.91 -21.56
N ASP A 282 -15.20 4.50 -21.03
CA ASP A 282 -15.41 5.94 -21.02
C ASP A 282 -14.50 6.58 -19.95
N VAL A 283 -14.39 5.95 -18.78
CA VAL A 283 -13.43 6.32 -17.73
C VAL A 283 -11.99 6.30 -18.25
N ALA A 284 -11.60 5.22 -18.96
CA ALA A 284 -10.27 5.10 -19.53
C ALA A 284 -9.97 6.22 -20.55
N LYS A 285 -10.97 6.65 -21.32
CA LYS A 285 -10.85 7.81 -22.22
C LYS A 285 -10.63 9.10 -21.42
N LEU A 286 -11.42 9.35 -20.38
CA LEU A 286 -11.27 10.53 -19.52
C LEU A 286 -9.87 10.61 -18.88
N LEU A 287 -9.34 9.47 -18.41
CA LEU A 287 -7.99 9.40 -17.85
C LEU A 287 -6.90 9.73 -18.89
N ARG A 288 -7.04 9.21 -20.12
CA ARG A 288 -6.12 9.53 -21.23
C ARG A 288 -6.18 11.00 -21.60
N ASP A 289 -7.37 11.56 -21.72
CA ASP A 289 -7.58 12.98 -22.04
C ASP A 289 -6.99 13.87 -20.92
N SER A 290 -7.16 13.47 -19.65
CA SER A 290 -6.54 14.15 -18.52
C SER A 290 -5.01 14.11 -18.56
N ARG A 291 -4.41 12.96 -18.88
CA ARG A 291 -2.96 12.83 -19.05
C ARG A 291 -2.44 13.79 -20.13
N LEU A 292 -3.08 13.83 -21.29
CA LEU A 292 -2.68 14.71 -22.40
C LEU A 292 -2.77 16.20 -22.00
N ARG A 293 -3.81 16.59 -21.25
CA ARG A 293 -3.91 17.96 -20.72
C ARG A 293 -2.79 18.28 -19.75
N LEU A 294 -2.46 17.36 -18.83
CA LEU A 294 -1.38 17.55 -17.87
C LEU A 294 -0.01 17.64 -18.56
N GLU A 295 0.23 16.82 -19.59
CA GLU A 295 1.47 16.88 -20.38
C GLU A 295 1.63 18.22 -21.10
N ALA A 296 0.55 18.77 -21.65
CA ALA A 296 0.57 20.09 -22.30
C ALA A 296 0.89 21.24 -21.32
N VAL A 297 0.55 21.08 -20.03
CA VAL A 297 0.82 22.07 -18.99
C VAL A 297 2.18 21.84 -18.33
N LYS A 298 2.65 20.58 -18.22
CA LYS A 298 3.93 20.25 -17.57
C LYS A 298 5.11 21.00 -18.19
N THR A 299 5.12 21.13 -19.52
CA THR A 299 6.16 21.85 -20.28
C THR A 299 6.23 23.34 -19.98
N THR A 300 5.20 23.93 -19.36
CA THR A 300 5.16 25.36 -19.00
C THR A 300 5.43 25.63 -17.52
N ILE A 301 5.36 24.62 -16.64
CA ILE A 301 5.43 24.81 -15.18
C ILE A 301 6.68 24.22 -14.54
N CYS A 302 7.27 23.16 -15.10
CA CYS A 302 8.39 22.46 -14.48
C CYS A 302 9.61 22.41 -15.42
N ASP A 303 10.68 23.11 -15.04
CA ASP A 303 12.01 22.88 -15.59
C ASP A 303 12.57 21.59 -14.98
N GLU A 304 12.47 20.48 -15.72
CA GLU A 304 12.90 19.16 -15.27
C GLU A 304 14.39 19.12 -14.91
N ASP A 305 15.23 19.91 -15.58
CA ASP A 305 16.67 19.96 -15.28
C ASP A 305 16.91 20.64 -13.92
N SER A 306 16.22 21.75 -13.64
CA SER A 306 16.28 22.40 -12.33
C SER A 306 15.75 21.49 -11.20
N ALA A 307 14.65 20.77 -11.42
CA ALA A 307 14.11 19.83 -10.43
C ALA A 307 15.08 18.66 -10.17
N ARG A 308 15.63 18.06 -11.23
CA ARG A 308 16.63 16.99 -11.12
C ARG A 308 17.89 17.46 -10.39
N ASN A 309 18.41 18.63 -10.76
CA ASN A 309 19.61 19.20 -10.15
C ASN A 309 19.38 19.55 -8.67
N GLY A 310 18.19 20.03 -8.32
CA GLY A 310 17.79 20.25 -6.92
C GLY A 310 17.81 18.96 -6.10
N LEU A 311 17.24 17.88 -6.64
CA LEU A 311 17.22 16.57 -5.97
C LEU A 311 18.63 16.01 -5.75
N ILE A 312 19.49 16.07 -6.79
CA ILE A 312 20.89 15.63 -6.70
C ILE A 312 21.63 16.45 -5.64
N ARG A 313 21.42 17.77 -5.61
CA ARG A 313 22.06 18.64 -4.62
C ARG A 313 21.67 18.29 -3.19
N SER A 314 20.37 18.11 -2.91
CA SER A 314 19.89 17.71 -1.59
C SER A 314 20.45 16.36 -1.16
N PHE A 315 20.55 15.40 -2.09
CA PHE A 315 21.16 14.10 -1.83
C PHE A 315 22.65 14.22 -1.45
N LEU A 316 23.42 15.01 -2.21
CA LEU A 316 24.85 15.25 -1.93
C LEU A 316 25.06 15.99 -0.60
N GLU A 317 24.23 16.99 -0.29
CA GLU A 317 24.29 17.72 0.98
C GLU A 317 24.03 16.79 2.18
N ALA A 318 23.07 15.88 2.07
CA ALA A 318 22.78 14.90 3.10
C ALA A 318 23.93 13.89 3.31
N MET A 319 24.55 13.41 2.23
CA MET A 319 25.73 12.53 2.32
C MET A 319 26.92 13.22 3.00
N MET A 320 27.14 14.51 2.72
CA MET A 320 28.21 15.28 3.37
C MET A 320 27.97 15.48 4.87
N HIS A 321 26.71 15.61 5.29
CA HIS A 321 26.36 15.74 6.70
C HIS A 321 26.53 14.41 7.48
N ALA A 322 26.16 13.27 6.88
CA ALA A 322 26.35 11.95 7.49
C ALA A 322 27.83 11.63 7.76
N ASN A 323 28.74 12.05 6.87
CA ASN A 323 30.19 11.84 7.01
C ASN A 323 30.88 12.76 8.05
N ARG A 324 30.19 13.76 8.61
CA ARG A 324 30.76 14.68 9.61
C ARG A 324 30.44 14.28 11.05
N THR A 325 29.62 13.25 11.25
CA THR A 325 29.17 12.76 12.56
C THR A 325 29.81 11.43 12.97
N THR A 326 30.81 10.95 12.23
CA THR A 326 31.72 9.85 12.60
C THR A 326 33.07 10.40 13.03
#